data_AF-A0A1X6XHN0-F1
#
_entry.id   AF-A0A1X6XHN0-F1
#
_cell.length_a   1.000
_cell.length_b   1.000
_cell.length_c   1.000
_cell.angle_alpha   90.00
_cell.angle_beta   90.00
_cell.angle_gamma   90.00
#
_symmetry.space_group_name_H-M   'P 1'
#
loop_
_entity.id
_entity.type
_entity.pdbx_description
1 polymer ?
#
loop_
_entity_poly.entity_id
_entity_poly.type
_entity_poly.pdbx_seq_one_letter_code
_entity_poly.pdbx_strand_id
1 'polypeptide(L)'
;MRLAVLDIGSNSVHLLVVDAHVGAPPLPATSHKEVLRLAEYLKDDGSISTYGQNRLVDFVRDSIDIAEDQGSEQILAFATSAIRSAPNGDETIDRIRQETGVELNVMSGEDEARVTFLAVRRWFGWSAGSILLMDIGGGSLELASGRDEYPDAALSLPLGAGRMHRDFLHSDVPSADEVDGLRKYARHTIGRVAGDLNRVGKPDRMVGSSKTFRSLARIAGAAPSGAGIFVPRELKRKDMPGIIDELVHRTPSQRAALPGVSEARSGQVLAGAIVAEAAMTIFDVPILQISPWALREGIIMRQLDLLDSSEVLSPTRRGIGALPPPALTMPSNGTSTGETPDLTPSDDAGAAVRPPAPTATAVPAVPTVPAGGARPSGSASGAGSAEASGSAGSKRRR
;
A
#
# COMPACT_ATOMS: atom_id res chain seq x y z
N MET A 1 2.40 -21.72 10.37
CA MET A 1 3.69 -21.34 9.75
C MET A 1 3.99 -19.90 10.07
N ARG A 2 5.25 -19.48 10.04
CA ARG A 2 5.60 -18.06 10.12
C ARG A 2 5.76 -17.47 8.73
N LEU A 3 4.98 -16.42 8.43
CA LEU A 3 4.89 -15.82 7.10
C LEU A 3 5.39 -14.38 7.15
N ALA A 4 6.34 -14.06 6.28
CA ALA A 4 6.79 -12.70 6.04
C ALA A 4 6.03 -12.09 4.84
N VAL A 5 5.53 -10.87 4.99
CA VAL A 5 4.90 -10.10 3.91
C VAL A 5 5.69 -8.82 3.72
N LEU A 6 6.29 -8.68 2.54
CA LEU A 6 7.07 -7.53 2.11
C LEU A 6 6.24 -6.67 1.15
N ASP A 7 5.87 -5.47 1.59
CA ASP A 7 5.10 -4.49 0.83
C ASP A 7 6.01 -3.33 0.40
N ILE A 8 6.31 -3.27 -0.90
CA ILE A 8 7.10 -2.21 -1.53
C ILE A 8 6.17 -1.13 -2.09
N GLY A 9 5.91 -0.12 -1.26
CA GLY A 9 5.14 1.07 -1.62
C GLY A 9 5.99 2.23 -2.14
N SER A 10 5.34 3.30 -2.61
CA SER A 10 6.04 4.48 -3.16
C SER A 10 6.87 5.26 -2.15
N ASN A 11 6.55 5.16 -0.86
CA ASN A 11 7.20 5.95 0.20
C ASN A 11 7.98 5.09 1.21
N SER A 12 7.58 3.83 1.38
CA SER A 12 8.10 2.97 2.44
C SER A 12 8.02 1.52 2.03
N VAL A 13 8.98 0.75 2.50
CA VAL A 13 8.99 -0.72 2.45
C VAL A 13 8.62 -1.24 3.83
N HIS A 14 7.66 -2.15 3.90
CA HIS A 14 7.20 -2.73 5.16
C HIS A 14 7.32 -4.24 5.10
N LEU A 15 8.02 -4.81 6.06
CA LEU A 15 8.07 -6.23 6.32
C LEU A 15 7.22 -6.52 7.56
N LEU A 16 6.21 -7.36 7.41
CA LEU A 16 5.44 -7.91 8.52
C LEU A 16 5.70 -9.40 8.63
N VAL A 17 6.02 -9.86 9.83
CA VAL A 17 6.09 -11.29 10.14
C VAL A 17 4.88 -11.64 10.98
N VAL A 18 4.09 -12.61 10.50
CA VAL A 18 2.87 -13.08 11.16
C VAL A 18 2.97 -14.56 11.48
N ASP A 19 2.37 -14.95 12.60
CA ASP A 19 2.13 -16.36 12.90
C ASP A 19 0.84 -16.79 12.19
N ALA A 20 1.02 -17.30 10.97
CA ALA A 20 -0.05 -17.66 10.06
C ALA A 20 -0.59 -19.07 10.35
N HIS A 21 -1.85 -19.14 10.78
CA HIS A 21 -2.63 -20.36 10.85
C HIS A 21 -4.10 -20.05 10.53
N VAL A 22 -4.85 -21.07 10.14
CA VAL A 22 -6.29 -20.94 9.87
C VAL A 22 -7.01 -20.31 11.06
N GLY A 23 -7.86 -19.32 10.79
CA GLY A 23 -8.62 -18.57 11.79
C GLY A 23 -7.83 -17.54 12.60
N ALA A 24 -6.51 -17.39 12.39
CA ALA A 24 -5.73 -16.34 13.04
C ALA A 24 -6.12 -14.95 12.55
N PRO A 25 -6.16 -13.92 13.43
CA PRO A 25 -6.21 -12.54 12.96
C PRO A 25 -4.87 -12.17 12.29
N PRO A 26 -4.84 -11.27 11.29
CA PRO A 26 -3.61 -10.87 10.61
C PRO A 26 -2.81 -9.85 11.44
N LEU A 27 -2.51 -10.20 12.70
CA LEU A 27 -1.74 -9.35 13.60
C LEU A 27 -0.25 -9.70 13.46
N PRO A 28 0.63 -8.70 13.23
CA PRO A 28 2.07 -8.94 13.13
C PRO A 28 2.63 -9.37 14.49
N ALA A 29 3.42 -10.44 14.46
CA ALA A 29 4.32 -10.80 15.56
C ALA A 29 5.51 -9.82 15.59
N THR A 30 6.06 -9.51 14.41
CA THR A 30 7.14 -8.53 14.22
C THR A 30 6.81 -7.62 13.04
N SER A 31 7.16 -6.34 13.16
CA SER A 31 7.04 -5.36 12.07
C SER A 31 8.35 -4.61 11.92
N HIS A 32 8.90 -4.65 10.71
CA HIS A 32 10.02 -3.81 10.30
C HIS A 32 9.54 -2.85 9.20
N LYS A 33 9.96 -1.60 9.30
CA LYS A 33 9.58 -0.57 8.34
C LYS A 33 10.75 0.33 8.06
N GLU A 34 10.98 0.54 6.77
CA GLU A 34 11.95 1.52 6.32
C GLU A 34 11.34 2.55 5.36
N VAL A 35 11.93 3.74 5.37
CA VAL A 35 11.58 4.85 4.49
C VAL A 35 12.45 4.75 3.24
N LEU A 36 11.85 4.34 2.13
CA LEU A 36 12.51 4.27 0.82
C LEU A 36 12.39 5.58 0.04
N ARG A 37 11.23 6.25 0.11
CA ARG A 37 10.90 7.43 -0.74
C ARG A 37 11.19 7.21 -2.23
N LEU A 38 10.74 6.08 -2.78
CA LEU A 38 11.02 5.68 -4.17
C LEU A 38 10.67 6.76 -5.20
N ALA A 39 9.66 7.59 -4.91
CA ALA A 39 9.29 8.73 -5.74
C ALA A 39 10.44 9.75 -5.96
N GLU A 40 11.37 9.89 -5.01
CA GLU A 40 12.56 10.76 -5.11
C GLU A 40 13.65 10.14 -6.01
N TYR A 41 13.53 8.85 -6.34
CA TYR A 41 14.47 8.13 -7.21
C TYR A 41 13.94 7.91 -8.62
N LEU A 42 12.79 8.49 -8.95
CA LEU A 42 12.26 8.51 -10.30
C LEU A 42 12.93 9.62 -11.11
N LYS A 43 13.29 9.32 -12.35
CA LYS A 43 13.73 10.33 -13.33
C LYS A 43 12.52 11.08 -13.88
N ASP A 44 12.78 12.12 -14.68
CA ASP A 44 11.74 12.95 -15.31
C ASP A 44 10.77 12.14 -16.19
N ASP A 45 11.26 11.05 -16.80
CA ASP A 45 10.44 10.11 -17.59
C ASP A 45 9.64 9.12 -16.73
N GLY A 46 9.77 9.17 -15.40
CA GLY A 46 9.15 8.25 -14.45
C GLY A 46 9.91 6.94 -14.26
N SER A 47 11.05 6.71 -14.93
CA SER A 47 11.87 5.52 -14.74
C SER A 47 12.58 5.54 -13.39
N ILE A 48 12.73 4.37 -12.77
CA ILE A 48 13.50 4.22 -11.53
C ILE A 48 14.97 4.37 -11.88
N SER A 49 15.66 5.31 -11.24
CA SER A 49 17.10 5.51 -11.38
C SER A 49 17.89 4.29 -10.92
N THR A 50 19.12 4.11 -11.43
CA THR A 50 20.01 3.03 -11.01
C THR A 50 20.25 3.04 -9.51
N TYR A 51 20.36 4.23 -8.91
CA TYR A 51 20.44 4.38 -7.45
C TYR A 51 19.19 3.83 -6.76
N GLY A 52 17.99 4.19 -7.23
CA GLY A 52 16.73 3.66 -6.71
C GLY A 52 16.61 2.15 -6.83
N GLN A 53 17.04 1.56 -7.96
CA GLN A 53 17.08 0.12 -8.14
C GLN A 53 18.05 -0.56 -7.16
N ASN A 54 19.25 -0.01 -6.97
CA ASN A 54 20.22 -0.55 -6.00
C ASN A 54 19.64 -0.52 -4.58
N ARG A 55 19.02 0.59 -4.19
CA ARG A 55 18.36 0.70 -2.88
C ARG A 55 17.24 -0.33 -2.72
N LEU A 56 16.44 -0.57 -3.76
CA LEU A 56 15.41 -1.61 -3.74
C LEU A 56 16.01 -3.01 -3.54
N VAL A 57 17.09 -3.34 -4.24
CA VAL A 57 17.79 -4.62 -4.07
C VAL A 57 18.32 -4.76 -2.64
N ASP A 58 19.00 -3.74 -2.12
CA ASP A 58 19.51 -3.74 -0.74
C ASP A 58 18.36 -3.95 0.26
N PHE A 59 17.22 -3.27 0.06
CA PHE A 59 16.05 -3.45 0.94
C PHE A 59 15.46 -4.84 0.91
N VAL A 60 15.42 -5.46 -0.26
CA VAL A 60 14.91 -6.82 -0.38
C VAL A 60 15.88 -7.77 0.32
N ARG A 61 17.20 -7.61 0.18
CA ARG A 61 18.21 -8.40 0.91
C ARG A 61 18.05 -8.24 2.43
N ASP A 62 18.04 -7.01 2.93
CA ASP A 62 17.87 -6.75 4.36
C ASP A 62 16.54 -7.34 4.89
N SER A 63 15.48 -7.30 4.07
CA SER A 63 14.19 -7.88 4.44
C SER A 63 14.21 -9.41 4.47
N ILE A 64 14.99 -10.06 3.62
CA ILE A 64 15.21 -11.52 3.66
C ILE A 64 15.93 -11.87 4.95
N ASP A 65 17.05 -11.22 5.26
CA ASP A 65 17.83 -11.47 6.47
C ASP A 65 16.96 -11.32 7.73
N ILE A 66 16.17 -10.24 7.81
CA ILE A 66 15.24 -10.03 8.92
C ILE A 66 14.17 -11.13 8.96
N ALA A 67 13.60 -11.52 7.81
CA ALA A 67 12.57 -12.56 7.77
C ALA A 67 13.12 -13.91 8.24
N GLU A 68 14.34 -14.28 7.82
CA GLU A 68 15.04 -15.50 8.22
C GLU A 68 15.37 -15.49 9.72
N ASP A 69 15.90 -14.38 10.25
CA ASP A 69 16.18 -14.20 11.68
C ASP A 69 14.92 -14.34 12.54
N GLN A 70 13.76 -13.95 12.01
CA GLN A 70 12.48 -14.12 12.68
C GLN A 70 11.89 -15.53 12.53
N GLY A 71 12.54 -16.41 11.78
CA GLY A 71 12.10 -17.79 11.52
C GLY A 71 10.95 -17.90 10.52
N SER A 72 10.87 -16.97 9.56
CA SER A 72 9.85 -17.01 8.52
C SER A 72 10.12 -18.17 7.56
N GLU A 73 9.11 -19.00 7.31
CA GLU A 73 9.19 -20.14 6.39
C GLU A 73 8.95 -19.72 4.94
N GLN A 74 8.28 -18.57 4.74
CA GLN A 74 7.91 -18.05 3.44
C GLN A 74 7.92 -16.52 3.45
N ILE A 75 8.38 -15.91 2.36
CA ILE A 75 8.29 -14.47 2.10
C ILE A 75 7.35 -14.25 0.92
N LEU A 76 6.34 -13.40 1.10
CA LEU A 76 5.50 -12.89 0.03
C LEU A 76 5.84 -11.43 -0.22
N ALA A 77 6.47 -11.14 -1.36
CA ALA A 77 6.83 -9.80 -1.75
C ALA A 77 5.87 -9.24 -2.80
N PHE A 78 5.41 -8.01 -2.57
CA PHE A 78 4.52 -7.29 -3.47
C PHE A 78 5.02 -5.88 -3.72
N ALA A 79 4.81 -5.42 -4.94
CA ALA A 79 5.03 -4.05 -5.35
C ALA A 79 3.72 -3.40 -5.82
N THR A 80 3.55 -2.13 -5.46
CA THR A 80 2.35 -1.36 -5.80
C THR A 80 2.66 -0.28 -6.83
N SER A 81 1.92 0.84 -6.78
CA SER A 81 1.89 1.91 -7.76
C SER A 81 3.24 2.43 -8.26
N ALA A 82 4.30 2.48 -7.43
CA ALA A 82 5.57 3.08 -7.85
C ALA A 82 6.35 2.24 -8.87
N ILE A 83 6.50 0.94 -8.62
CA ILE A 83 7.15 0.02 -9.57
C ILE A 83 6.21 -0.23 -10.76
N ARG A 84 4.91 -0.42 -10.51
CA ARG A 84 3.88 -0.61 -11.55
C ARG A 84 3.84 0.52 -12.59
N SER A 85 4.07 1.76 -12.18
CA SER A 85 3.99 2.93 -13.08
C SER A 85 5.31 3.27 -13.76
N ALA A 86 6.43 2.64 -13.37
CA ALA A 86 7.74 2.99 -13.90
C ALA A 86 7.95 2.35 -15.29
N PRO A 87 8.41 3.10 -16.30
CA PRO A 87 8.72 2.55 -17.63
C PRO A 87 9.71 1.37 -17.60
N ASN A 88 10.64 1.35 -16.64
CA ASN A 88 11.60 0.26 -16.42
C ASN A 88 11.24 -0.58 -15.17
N GLY A 89 9.95 -0.67 -14.84
CA GLY A 89 9.45 -1.47 -13.71
C GLY A 89 9.81 -2.96 -13.85
N ASP A 90 9.53 -3.54 -15.01
CA ASP A 90 9.81 -4.96 -15.31
C ASP A 90 11.31 -5.27 -15.22
N GLU A 91 12.17 -4.42 -15.79
CA GLU A 91 13.62 -4.53 -15.67
C GLU A 91 14.07 -4.50 -14.19
N THR A 92 13.47 -3.63 -13.39
CA THR A 92 13.77 -3.52 -11.96
C THR A 92 13.36 -4.78 -11.20
N ILE A 93 12.22 -5.38 -11.54
CA ILE A 93 11.73 -6.63 -10.94
C ILE A 93 12.63 -7.80 -11.30
N ASP A 94 12.98 -7.94 -12.58
CA ASP A 94 13.88 -8.99 -13.06
C ASP A 94 15.24 -8.89 -12.38
N ARG A 95 15.74 -7.66 -12.20
CA ARG A 95 16.97 -7.42 -11.47
C ARG A 95 16.89 -7.83 -10.01
N ILE A 96 15.83 -7.44 -9.28
CA ILE A 96 15.61 -7.85 -7.89
C ILE A 96 15.59 -9.38 -7.78
N ARG A 97 14.84 -10.04 -8.67
CA ARG A 97 14.77 -11.50 -8.73
C ARG A 97 16.15 -12.14 -8.95
N GLN A 98 16.92 -11.65 -9.92
CA GLN A 98 18.26 -12.17 -10.21
C GLN A 98 19.24 -11.97 -9.04
N GLU A 99 19.14 -10.84 -8.34
CA GLU A 99 20.08 -10.45 -7.29
C GLU A 99 19.72 -10.95 -5.87
N THR A 100 18.47 -11.34 -5.65
CA THR A 100 17.95 -11.70 -4.31
C THR A 100 17.19 -13.02 -4.27
N GLY A 101 16.80 -13.57 -5.42
CA GLY A 101 15.95 -14.77 -5.51
C GLY A 101 14.48 -14.53 -5.17
N VAL A 102 14.09 -13.32 -4.74
CA VAL A 102 12.70 -12.99 -4.39
C VAL A 102 11.91 -12.60 -5.64
N GLU A 103 10.81 -13.32 -5.86
CA GLU A 103 9.80 -12.96 -6.87
C GLU A 103 8.92 -11.82 -6.34
N LEU A 104 9.05 -10.65 -6.96
CA LEU A 104 8.26 -9.47 -6.60
C LEU A 104 6.96 -9.43 -7.40
N ASN A 105 5.83 -9.68 -6.74
CA ASN A 105 4.53 -9.67 -7.39
C ASN A 105 4.01 -8.24 -7.57
N VAL A 106 3.86 -7.78 -8.80
CA VAL A 106 3.26 -6.46 -9.07
C VAL A 106 1.75 -6.57 -9.03
N MET A 107 1.15 -5.84 -8.10
CA MET A 107 -0.30 -5.82 -7.96
C MET A 107 -0.92 -4.79 -8.91
N SER A 108 -1.93 -5.20 -9.69
CA SER A 108 -2.73 -4.23 -10.44
C SER A 108 -3.43 -3.25 -9.49
N GLY A 109 -3.75 -2.04 -9.95
CA GLY A 109 -4.42 -1.07 -9.08
C GLY A 109 -5.80 -1.54 -8.62
N GLU A 110 -6.53 -2.28 -9.47
CA GLU A 110 -7.82 -2.85 -9.08
C GLU A 110 -7.66 -3.97 -8.04
N ASP A 111 -6.63 -4.81 -8.16
CA ASP A 111 -6.37 -5.85 -7.17
C ASP A 111 -5.93 -5.25 -5.83
N GLU A 112 -5.17 -4.15 -5.86
CA GLU A 112 -4.80 -3.38 -4.67
C GLU A 112 -6.05 -2.84 -3.96
N ALA A 113 -7.01 -2.32 -4.71
CA ALA A 113 -8.31 -1.89 -4.19
C ALA A 113 -9.13 -3.08 -3.63
N ARG A 114 -9.21 -4.21 -4.34
CA ARG A 114 -9.93 -5.42 -3.91
C ARG A 114 -9.34 -6.00 -2.62
N VAL A 115 -8.02 -6.12 -2.53
CA VAL A 115 -7.34 -6.69 -1.35
C VAL A 115 -7.41 -5.75 -0.15
N THR A 116 -7.29 -4.44 -0.36
CA THR A 116 -7.51 -3.46 0.71
C THR A 116 -8.97 -3.48 1.20
N PHE A 117 -9.92 -3.65 0.28
CA PHE A 117 -11.33 -3.80 0.61
C PHE A 117 -11.60 -5.06 1.43
N LEU A 118 -11.00 -6.20 1.08
CA LEU A 118 -11.10 -7.44 1.86
C LEU A 118 -10.69 -7.22 3.32
N ALA A 119 -9.56 -6.55 3.55
CA ALA A 119 -9.08 -6.24 4.90
C ALA A 119 -10.10 -5.43 5.70
N VAL A 120 -10.64 -4.38 5.09
CA VAL A 120 -11.66 -3.52 5.69
C VAL A 120 -12.97 -4.27 5.92
N ARG A 121 -13.42 -5.07 4.96
CA ARG A 121 -14.63 -5.88 5.05
C ARG A 121 -14.58 -6.82 6.24
N ARG A 122 -13.45 -7.52 6.43
CA ARG A 122 -13.24 -8.46 7.54
C ARG A 122 -13.05 -7.75 8.87
N TRP A 123 -12.45 -6.55 8.91
CA TRP A 123 -12.37 -5.75 10.13
C TRP A 123 -13.76 -5.38 10.69
N PHE A 124 -14.65 -4.90 9.82
CA PHE A 124 -15.99 -4.46 10.25
C PHE A 124 -17.03 -5.58 10.32
N GLY A 125 -16.75 -6.73 9.69
CA GLY A 125 -17.67 -7.86 9.57
C GLY A 125 -18.92 -7.55 8.74
N TRP A 126 -19.75 -8.55 8.47
CA TRP A 126 -20.95 -8.41 7.61
C TRP A 126 -22.04 -7.51 8.20
N SER A 127 -22.04 -7.30 9.52
CA SER A 127 -23.00 -6.41 10.18
C SER A 127 -22.90 -4.95 9.71
N ALA A 128 -21.78 -4.57 9.09
CA ALA A 128 -21.59 -3.23 8.56
C ALA A 128 -22.31 -2.97 7.22
N GLY A 129 -23.07 -3.92 6.67
CA GLY A 129 -23.80 -3.75 5.42
C GLY A 129 -22.86 -3.52 4.24
N SER A 130 -23.30 -2.76 3.25
CA SER A 130 -22.46 -2.31 2.13
C SER A 130 -21.39 -1.30 2.58
N ILE A 131 -20.15 -1.47 2.10
CA ILE A 131 -19.03 -0.59 2.42
C ILE A 131 -18.61 0.20 1.18
N LEU A 132 -18.30 1.48 1.35
CA LEU A 132 -17.45 2.26 0.45
C LEU A 132 -16.07 2.47 1.11
N LEU A 133 -15.01 2.00 0.44
CA LEU A 133 -13.61 2.18 0.82
C LEU A 133 -12.98 3.34 0.04
N MET A 134 -12.17 4.14 0.74
CA MET A 134 -11.19 5.05 0.18
C MET A 134 -9.81 4.79 0.82
N ASP A 135 -8.78 4.53 0.03
CA ASP A 135 -7.39 4.40 0.50
C ASP A 135 -6.49 5.35 -0.31
N ILE A 136 -5.85 6.33 0.33
CA ILE A 136 -4.92 7.24 -0.35
C ILE A 136 -3.49 6.82 -0.02
N GLY A 137 -2.88 6.09 -0.96
CA GLY A 137 -1.47 5.74 -0.95
C GLY A 137 -0.55 6.90 -1.35
N GLY A 138 0.71 6.56 -1.63
CA GLY A 138 1.69 7.52 -2.14
C GLY A 138 1.52 7.79 -3.64
N GLY A 139 1.24 6.74 -4.43
CA GLY A 139 1.10 6.84 -5.88
C GLY A 139 -0.32 6.79 -6.42
N SER A 140 -1.28 6.26 -5.65
CA SER A 140 -2.68 6.09 -6.09
C SER A 140 -3.70 6.35 -4.98
N LEU A 141 -4.96 6.49 -5.41
CA LEU A 141 -6.17 6.47 -4.60
C LEU A 141 -6.98 5.23 -5.03
N GLU A 142 -7.17 4.30 -4.12
CA GLU A 142 -8.03 3.14 -4.32
C GLU A 142 -9.45 3.45 -3.82
N LEU A 143 -10.44 3.08 -4.63
CA LEU A 143 -11.86 3.19 -4.33
C LEU A 143 -12.49 1.83 -4.55
N ALA A 144 -13.25 1.32 -3.58
CA ALA A 144 -13.99 0.07 -3.75
C ALA A 144 -15.33 0.13 -3.04
N SER A 145 -16.36 -0.49 -3.60
CA SER A 145 -17.67 -0.55 -2.97
C SER A 145 -18.28 -1.94 -3.14
N GLY A 146 -18.92 -2.44 -2.08
CA GLY A 146 -19.70 -3.66 -2.14
C GLY A 146 -20.15 -4.19 -0.79
N ARG A 147 -20.93 -5.27 -0.82
CA ARG A 147 -21.45 -5.93 0.40
C ARG A 147 -20.54 -7.06 0.87
N ASP A 148 -20.10 -7.89 -0.06
CA ASP A 148 -19.42 -9.15 0.21
C ASP A 148 -17.89 -8.96 0.37
N GLU A 149 -17.11 -10.03 0.33
CA GLU A 149 -15.64 -9.94 0.42
C GLU A 149 -14.99 -9.43 -0.87
N TYR A 150 -15.58 -9.78 -2.00
CA TYR A 150 -15.25 -9.19 -3.28
C TYR A 150 -16.14 -7.95 -3.49
N PRO A 151 -15.57 -6.76 -3.73
CA PRO A 151 -16.36 -5.58 -3.99
C PRO A 151 -17.02 -5.67 -5.37
N ASP A 152 -18.22 -5.11 -5.48
CA ASP A 152 -18.96 -4.98 -6.74
C ASP A 152 -18.27 -4.00 -7.72
N ALA A 153 -17.54 -3.01 -7.19
CA ALA A 153 -16.69 -2.13 -7.96
C ALA A 153 -15.35 -1.89 -7.23
N ALA A 154 -14.25 -1.91 -7.97
CA ALA A 154 -12.90 -1.62 -7.47
C ALA A 154 -12.13 -0.82 -8.53
N LEU A 155 -11.59 0.33 -8.13
CA LEU A 155 -10.89 1.27 -8.98
C LEU A 155 -9.59 1.74 -8.31
N SER A 156 -8.60 2.08 -9.13
CA SER A 156 -7.37 2.75 -8.68
C SER A 156 -7.11 3.96 -9.58
N LEU A 157 -7.05 5.14 -8.98
CA LEU A 157 -6.79 6.40 -9.65
C LEU A 157 -5.36 6.88 -9.35
N PRO A 158 -4.68 7.56 -10.29
CA PRO A 158 -3.34 8.12 -10.06
C PRO A 158 -3.41 9.40 -9.21
N LEU A 159 -4.01 9.33 -8.02
CA LEU A 159 -4.26 10.45 -7.11
C LEU A 159 -3.60 10.23 -5.74
N GLY A 160 -2.49 9.49 -5.69
CA GLY A 160 -1.74 9.31 -4.45
C GLY A 160 -1.11 10.62 -3.95
N ALA A 161 -0.97 10.75 -2.63
CA ALA A 161 -0.52 11.99 -2.01
C ALA A 161 0.88 12.45 -2.51
N GLY A 162 1.82 11.51 -2.64
CA GLY A 162 3.18 11.79 -3.09
C GLY A 162 3.24 12.17 -4.56
N ARG A 163 2.47 11.47 -5.41
CA ARG A 163 2.32 11.80 -6.83
C ARG A 163 1.74 13.19 -7.01
N MET A 164 0.63 13.49 -6.34
CA MET A 164 -0.04 14.79 -6.45
C MET A 164 0.79 15.94 -5.90
N HIS A 165 1.60 15.70 -4.86
CA HIS A 165 2.56 16.69 -4.38
C HIS A 165 3.60 17.01 -5.45
N ARG A 166 4.26 15.99 -6.02
CA ARG A 166 5.28 16.17 -7.06
C ARG A 166 4.73 16.88 -8.31
N ASP A 167 3.54 16.48 -8.74
CA ASP A 167 2.99 16.90 -10.03
C ASP A 167 2.33 18.30 -9.98
N PHE A 168 1.91 18.78 -8.79
CA PHE A 168 1.15 20.04 -8.67
C PHE A 168 1.66 21.04 -7.62
N LEU A 169 2.41 20.61 -6.61
CA LEU A 169 2.80 21.46 -5.48
C LEU A 169 4.33 21.56 -5.41
N HIS A 170 4.90 22.54 -6.11
CA HIS A 170 6.35 22.64 -6.36
C HIS A 170 7.09 23.46 -5.31
N SER A 171 6.37 24.19 -4.47
CA SER A 171 6.93 25.03 -3.40
C SER A 171 6.56 24.52 -2.01
N ASP A 172 7.41 24.82 -1.02
CA ASP A 172 7.19 24.43 0.39
C ASP A 172 5.87 24.96 0.94
N VAL A 173 5.51 26.19 0.52
CA VAL A 173 4.22 26.84 0.76
C VAL A 173 3.61 27.13 -0.61
N PRO A 174 2.67 26.28 -1.08
CA PRO A 174 2.14 26.40 -2.43
C PRO A 174 1.25 27.63 -2.61
N SER A 175 1.27 28.15 -3.82
CA SER A 175 0.39 29.23 -4.27
C SER A 175 -1.07 28.78 -4.34
N ALA A 176 -1.99 29.76 -4.34
CA ALA A 176 -3.42 29.48 -4.49
C ALA A 176 -3.74 28.76 -5.82
N ASP A 177 -3.01 29.09 -6.89
CA ASP A 177 -3.19 28.50 -8.23
C ASP A 177 -2.75 27.02 -8.27
N GLU A 178 -1.63 26.68 -7.62
CA GLU A 178 -1.19 25.27 -7.47
C GLU A 178 -2.24 24.43 -6.72
N VAL A 179 -2.74 24.96 -5.61
CA VAL A 179 -3.76 24.29 -4.79
C VAL A 179 -5.07 24.12 -5.55
N ASP A 180 -5.53 25.17 -6.25
CA ASP A 180 -6.75 25.12 -7.06
C ASP A 180 -6.60 24.20 -8.27
N GLY A 181 -5.43 24.18 -8.91
CA GLY A 181 -5.06 23.26 -9.99
C GLY A 181 -5.20 21.81 -9.56
N LEU A 182 -4.57 21.43 -8.43
CA LEU A 182 -4.70 20.09 -7.88
C LEU A 182 -6.16 19.76 -7.50
N ARG A 183 -6.88 20.70 -6.88
CA ARG A 183 -8.28 20.48 -6.49
C ARG A 183 -9.17 20.21 -7.71
N LYS A 184 -9.01 20.99 -8.79
CA LYS A 184 -9.74 20.79 -10.05
C LYS A 184 -9.38 19.45 -10.68
N TYR A 185 -8.10 19.11 -10.75
CA TYR A 185 -7.63 17.85 -11.31
C TYR A 185 -8.17 16.64 -10.54
N ALA A 186 -8.10 16.64 -9.21
CA ALA A 186 -8.62 15.57 -8.37
C ALA A 186 -10.14 15.40 -8.55
N ARG A 187 -10.90 16.51 -8.52
CA ARG A 187 -12.35 16.47 -8.74
C ARG A 187 -12.72 15.94 -10.12
N HIS A 188 -12.04 16.40 -11.16
CA HIS A 188 -12.27 15.92 -12.53
C HIS A 188 -11.97 14.42 -12.66
N THR A 189 -10.81 13.98 -12.17
CA THR A 189 -10.36 12.59 -12.27
C THR A 189 -11.30 11.63 -11.53
N ILE A 190 -11.73 11.99 -10.31
CA ILE A 190 -12.70 11.19 -9.54
C ILE A 190 -14.08 11.24 -10.19
N GLY A 191 -14.52 12.41 -10.63
CA GLY A 191 -15.84 12.61 -11.25
C GLY A 191 -16.06 11.76 -12.50
N ARG A 192 -15.00 11.49 -13.28
CA ARG A 192 -15.05 10.62 -14.47
C ARG A 192 -15.43 9.17 -14.16
N VAL A 193 -15.10 8.67 -12.97
CA VAL A 193 -15.33 7.27 -12.56
C VAL A 193 -16.40 7.13 -11.47
N ALA A 194 -16.88 8.24 -10.91
CA ALA A 194 -17.85 8.21 -9.81
C ALA A 194 -19.13 7.43 -10.15
N GLY A 195 -19.52 7.41 -11.42
CA GLY A 195 -20.66 6.63 -11.91
C GLY A 195 -20.52 5.12 -11.71
N ASP A 196 -19.31 4.56 -11.75
CA ASP A 196 -19.06 3.13 -11.52
C ASP A 196 -19.39 2.73 -10.08
N LEU A 197 -18.98 3.57 -9.12
CA LEU A 197 -19.21 3.34 -7.69
C LEU A 197 -20.66 3.66 -7.30
N ASN A 198 -21.24 4.74 -7.84
CA ASN A 198 -22.62 5.13 -7.54
C ASN A 198 -23.64 4.09 -8.03
N ARG A 199 -23.32 3.33 -9.08
CA ARG A 199 -24.16 2.22 -9.58
C ARG A 199 -24.26 1.04 -8.62
N VAL A 200 -23.28 0.83 -7.74
CA VAL A 200 -23.34 -0.21 -6.69
C VAL A 200 -24.47 0.09 -5.69
N GLY A 201 -24.76 1.37 -5.46
CA GLY A 201 -25.79 1.84 -4.53
C GLY A 201 -25.22 2.66 -3.39
N LYS A 202 -26.10 3.11 -2.48
CA LYS A 202 -25.71 3.90 -1.32
C LYS A 202 -25.02 3.00 -0.28
N PRO A 203 -23.78 3.28 0.13
CA PRO A 203 -23.11 2.49 1.15
C PRO A 203 -23.72 2.71 2.53
N ASP A 204 -23.79 1.64 3.33
CA ASP A 204 -24.19 1.68 4.74
C ASP A 204 -23.05 2.21 5.63
N ARG A 205 -21.80 1.99 5.20
CA ARG A 205 -20.60 2.42 5.91
C ARG A 205 -19.54 2.96 4.95
N MET A 206 -18.94 4.10 5.29
CA MET A 206 -17.84 4.71 4.53
C MET A 206 -16.54 4.64 5.34
N VAL A 207 -15.49 4.11 4.73
CA VAL A 207 -14.23 3.77 5.40
C VAL A 207 -13.05 4.41 4.69
N GLY A 208 -12.21 5.09 5.46
CA GLY A 208 -10.89 5.55 5.05
C GLY A 208 -9.80 4.62 5.58
N SER A 209 -8.86 4.24 4.73
CA SER A 209 -7.67 3.44 5.09
C SER A 209 -6.38 4.27 4.86
N SER A 210 -5.20 3.67 4.96
CA SER A 210 -3.91 4.34 4.71
C SER A 210 -3.42 5.30 5.81
N LYS A 211 -2.17 5.75 5.70
CA LYS A 211 -1.62 6.75 6.62
C LYS A 211 -2.19 8.14 6.36
N THR A 212 -2.54 8.49 5.13
CA THR A 212 -3.06 9.82 4.78
C THR A 212 -4.33 10.12 5.57
N PHE A 213 -5.36 9.26 5.46
CA PHE A 213 -6.59 9.45 6.24
C PHE A 213 -6.36 9.36 7.76
N ARG A 214 -5.47 8.48 8.23
CA ARG A 214 -5.08 8.43 9.65
C ARG A 214 -4.44 9.72 10.14
N SER A 215 -3.57 10.35 9.35
CA SER A 215 -2.93 11.61 9.69
C SER A 215 -3.93 12.76 9.67
N LEU A 216 -4.81 12.84 8.67
CA LEU A 216 -5.88 13.85 8.60
C LEU A 216 -6.85 13.73 9.79
N ALA A 217 -7.30 12.52 10.12
CA ALA A 217 -8.12 12.27 11.29
C ALA A 217 -7.39 12.69 12.59
N ARG A 218 -6.07 12.46 12.66
CA ARG A 218 -5.27 12.83 13.83
C ARG A 218 -5.11 14.34 13.98
N ILE A 219 -4.94 15.09 12.88
CA ILE A 219 -4.96 16.56 12.85
C ILE A 219 -6.35 17.05 13.31
N ALA A 220 -7.43 16.39 12.88
CA ALA A 220 -8.80 16.68 13.29
C ALA A 220 -9.13 16.29 14.75
N GLY A 221 -8.16 15.79 15.52
CA GLY A 221 -8.32 15.47 16.94
C GLY A 221 -8.65 14.01 17.27
N ALA A 222 -8.62 13.08 16.30
CA ALA A 222 -8.80 11.65 16.58
C ALA A 222 -7.71 11.12 17.52
N ALA A 223 -8.00 10.03 18.25
CA ALA A 223 -7.07 9.43 19.20
C ALA A 223 -5.76 8.97 18.52
N PRO A 224 -4.58 9.10 19.18
CA PRO A 224 -3.33 8.59 18.65
C PRO A 224 -3.35 7.06 18.49
N SER A 225 -2.51 6.50 17.63
CA SER A 225 -2.40 5.05 17.42
C SER A 225 -2.08 4.28 18.71
N GLY A 226 -1.28 4.87 19.60
CA GLY A 226 -0.92 4.29 20.90
C GLY A 226 -2.09 4.10 21.88
N ALA A 227 -3.26 4.70 21.61
CA ALA A 227 -4.47 4.45 22.40
C ALA A 227 -5.06 3.04 22.18
N GLY A 228 -4.54 2.28 21.20
CA GLY A 228 -4.99 0.94 20.86
C GLY A 228 -5.61 0.85 19.47
N ILE A 229 -5.55 -0.36 18.89
CA ILE A 229 -6.02 -0.64 17.53
C ILE A 229 -7.56 -0.57 17.42
N PHE A 230 -8.27 -0.95 18.48
CA PHE A 230 -9.74 -0.99 18.54
C PHE A 230 -10.40 0.36 18.85
N VAL A 231 -9.62 1.39 19.18
CA VAL A 231 -10.18 2.73 19.44
C VAL A 231 -10.76 3.30 18.15
N PRO A 232 -12.08 3.62 18.11
CA PRO A 232 -12.70 4.20 16.92
C PRO A 232 -12.09 5.55 16.57
N ARG A 233 -11.91 5.79 15.28
CA ARG A 233 -11.36 7.04 14.75
C ARG A 233 -12.16 7.43 13.53
N GLU A 234 -12.42 8.73 13.39
CA GLU A 234 -13.24 9.27 12.32
C GLU A 234 -12.61 10.54 11.76
N LEU A 235 -12.89 10.81 10.49
CA LEU A 235 -12.60 12.07 9.82
C LEU A 235 -13.90 12.62 9.26
N LYS A 236 -14.27 13.85 9.63
CA LYS A 236 -15.51 14.48 9.16
C LYS A 236 -15.21 15.41 8.00
N ARG A 237 -16.02 15.36 6.95
CA ARG A 237 -15.86 16.21 5.76
C ARG A 237 -15.89 17.70 6.10
N LYS A 238 -16.68 18.08 7.09
CA LYS A 238 -16.78 19.47 7.56
C LYS A 238 -15.49 20.04 8.16
N ASP A 239 -14.58 19.17 8.62
CA ASP A 239 -13.31 19.60 9.23
C ASP A 239 -12.22 19.79 8.15
N MET A 240 -12.42 19.24 6.95
CA MET A 240 -11.44 19.29 5.84
C MET A 240 -11.02 20.70 5.42
N PRO A 241 -11.93 21.70 5.28
CA PRO A 241 -11.52 23.04 4.91
C PRO A 241 -10.53 23.66 5.92
N GLY A 242 -10.77 23.45 7.22
CA GLY A 242 -9.88 23.94 8.28
C GLY A 242 -8.53 23.22 8.29
N ILE A 243 -8.52 21.91 8.05
CA ILE A 243 -7.28 21.12 7.92
C ILE A 243 -6.45 21.61 6.72
N ILE A 244 -7.08 21.83 5.57
CA ILE A 244 -6.38 22.30 4.37
C ILE A 244 -5.82 23.71 4.58
N ASP A 245 -6.59 24.61 5.19
CA ASP A 245 -6.15 25.97 5.51
C ASP A 245 -4.96 25.97 6.49
N GLU A 246 -4.96 25.09 7.48
CA GLU A 246 -3.81 24.94 8.38
C GLU A 246 -2.56 24.40 7.64
N LEU A 247 -2.75 23.45 6.72
CA LEU A 247 -1.63 22.81 6.02
C LEU A 247 -1.00 23.72 4.95
N VAL A 248 -1.80 24.53 4.26
CA VAL A 248 -1.33 25.35 3.12
C VAL A 248 -0.28 26.38 3.56
N HIS A 249 -0.45 26.97 4.74
CA HIS A 249 0.42 28.01 5.28
C HIS A 249 1.66 27.49 6.01
N ARG A 250 1.89 26.17 6.03
CA ARG A 250 3.00 25.54 6.73
C ARG A 250 4.00 24.93 5.76
N THR A 251 5.28 25.12 6.03
CA THR A 251 6.36 24.39 5.36
C THR A 251 6.31 22.89 5.69
N PRO A 252 7.00 22.01 4.93
CA PRO A 252 7.10 20.60 5.28
C PRO A 252 7.64 20.35 6.71
N SER A 253 8.60 21.13 7.19
CA SER A 253 9.10 20.99 8.56
C SER A 253 8.05 21.37 9.61
N GLN A 254 7.26 22.42 9.38
CA GLN A 254 6.17 22.81 10.25
C GLN A 254 5.00 21.80 10.20
N ARG A 255 4.70 21.22 9.04
CA ARG A 255 3.71 20.14 8.91
C ARG A 255 4.13 18.88 9.66
N ALA A 256 5.43 18.56 9.72
CA ALA A 256 5.95 17.42 10.47
C ALA A 256 5.73 17.54 12.00
N ALA A 257 5.58 18.76 12.51
CA ALA A 257 5.25 19.00 13.92
C ALA A 257 3.76 18.75 14.25
N LEU A 258 2.90 18.57 13.24
CA LEU A 258 1.48 18.32 13.45
C LEU A 258 1.22 16.89 13.95
N PRO A 259 0.20 16.69 14.80
CA PRO A 259 -0.14 15.37 15.31
C PRO A 259 -0.36 14.34 14.20
N GLY A 260 0.41 13.24 14.25
CA GLY A 260 0.23 12.11 13.35
C GLY A 260 0.87 12.27 11.96
N VAL A 261 1.53 13.39 11.68
CA VAL A 261 2.31 13.59 10.45
C VAL A 261 3.76 13.18 10.71
N SER A 262 4.29 12.27 9.89
CA SER A 262 5.71 11.91 9.94
C SER A 262 6.52 12.84 9.04
N GLU A 263 7.80 13.06 9.36
CA GLU A 263 8.73 13.82 8.52
C GLU A 263 8.73 13.32 7.07
N ALA A 264 8.84 12.01 6.85
CA ALA A 264 8.80 11.40 5.52
C ALA A 264 7.49 11.62 4.73
N ARG A 265 6.44 12.18 5.35
CA ARG A 265 5.15 12.46 4.72
C ARG A 265 4.72 13.92 4.80
N SER A 266 5.53 14.78 5.41
CA SER A 266 5.11 16.15 5.69
C SER A 266 4.98 17.02 4.43
N GLY A 267 5.79 16.76 3.39
CA GLY A 267 5.62 17.42 2.09
C GLY A 267 4.30 17.06 1.41
N GLN A 268 3.95 15.77 1.41
CA GLN A 268 2.81 15.24 0.66
C GLN A 268 1.45 15.30 1.37
N VAL A 269 1.38 15.60 2.68
CA VAL A 269 0.12 15.56 3.45
C VAL A 269 -0.93 16.55 2.93
N LEU A 270 -0.52 17.73 2.44
CA LEU A 270 -1.44 18.72 1.86
C LEU A 270 -2.09 18.21 0.59
N ALA A 271 -1.31 17.62 -0.32
CA ALA A 271 -1.85 17.02 -1.54
C ALA A 271 -2.84 15.90 -1.21
N GLY A 272 -2.51 15.04 -0.25
CA GLY A 272 -3.42 14.01 0.27
C GLY A 272 -4.70 14.58 0.87
N ALA A 273 -4.65 15.73 1.57
CA ALA A 273 -5.83 16.41 2.10
C ALA A 273 -6.77 16.91 1.00
N ILE A 274 -6.22 17.48 -0.08
CA ILE A 274 -6.99 17.98 -1.23
C ILE A 274 -7.68 16.81 -1.96
N VAL A 275 -6.98 15.69 -2.15
CA VAL A 275 -7.56 14.48 -2.74
C VAL A 275 -8.67 13.90 -1.85
N ALA A 276 -8.43 13.83 -0.54
CA ALA A 276 -9.42 13.38 0.44
C ALA A 276 -10.69 14.25 0.42
N GLU A 277 -10.54 15.58 0.41
CA GLU A 277 -11.67 16.52 0.31
C GLU A 277 -12.47 16.29 -0.97
N ALA A 278 -11.79 16.13 -2.11
CA ALA A 278 -12.43 15.89 -3.40
C ALA A 278 -13.22 14.57 -3.40
N ALA A 279 -12.62 13.47 -2.92
CA ALA A 279 -13.27 12.16 -2.84
C ALA A 279 -14.48 12.19 -1.91
N MET A 280 -14.32 12.70 -0.68
CA MET A 280 -15.42 12.81 0.28
C MET A 280 -16.56 13.69 -0.24
N THR A 281 -16.24 14.74 -1.01
CA THR A 281 -17.27 15.63 -1.58
C THR A 281 -18.03 14.96 -2.71
N ILE A 282 -17.34 14.29 -3.65
CA ILE A 282 -17.97 13.67 -4.82
C ILE A 282 -18.88 12.50 -4.43
N PHE A 283 -18.48 11.72 -3.44
CA PHE A 283 -19.28 10.59 -2.94
C PHE A 283 -20.21 10.96 -1.78
N ASP A 284 -20.39 12.26 -1.49
CA ASP A 284 -21.17 12.80 -0.36
C ASP A 284 -20.96 12.04 0.96
N VAL A 285 -19.70 11.87 1.34
CA VAL A 285 -19.32 11.18 2.58
C VAL A 285 -19.18 12.20 3.70
N PRO A 286 -20.11 12.28 4.66
CA PRO A 286 -20.01 13.24 5.76
C PRO A 286 -18.95 12.83 6.79
N ILE A 287 -18.76 11.52 6.98
CA ILE A 287 -17.86 10.93 7.97
C ILE A 287 -17.19 9.71 7.36
N LEU A 288 -15.86 9.65 7.40
CA LEU A 288 -15.09 8.44 7.12
C LEU A 288 -14.66 7.80 8.43
N GLN A 289 -15.01 6.53 8.62
CA GLN A 289 -14.45 5.72 9.71
C GLN A 289 -13.06 5.23 9.30
N ILE A 290 -12.08 5.33 10.20
CA ILE A 290 -10.71 4.99 9.89
C ILE A 290 -10.44 3.52 10.23
N SER A 291 -10.13 2.72 9.21
CA SER A 291 -9.69 1.34 9.40
C SER A 291 -8.23 1.29 9.87
N PRO A 292 -7.89 0.44 10.85
CA PRO A 292 -6.49 0.16 11.16
C PRO A 292 -5.82 -0.74 10.12
N TRP A 293 -6.61 -1.60 9.48
CA TRP A 293 -6.18 -2.55 8.45
C TRP A 293 -6.30 -1.96 7.05
N ALA A 294 -5.37 -2.35 6.18
CA ALA A 294 -5.24 -1.90 4.80
C ALA A 294 -4.75 -3.07 3.92
N LEU A 295 -4.05 -2.77 2.82
CA LEU A 295 -3.51 -3.72 1.86
C LEU A 295 -2.78 -4.92 2.51
N ARG A 296 -1.85 -4.66 3.45
CA ARG A 296 -1.00 -5.71 4.04
C ARG A 296 -1.83 -6.77 4.76
N GLU A 297 -2.77 -6.35 5.58
CA GLU A 297 -3.65 -7.27 6.30
C GLU A 297 -4.54 -8.06 5.32
N GLY A 298 -4.96 -7.43 4.21
CA GLY A 298 -5.68 -8.12 3.14
C GLY A 298 -4.84 -9.18 2.41
N ILE A 299 -3.55 -8.91 2.17
CA ILE A 299 -2.61 -9.88 1.59
C ILE A 299 -2.45 -11.08 2.52
N ILE A 300 -2.23 -10.82 3.81
CA ILE A 300 -2.11 -11.86 4.83
C ILE A 300 -3.37 -12.72 4.85
N MET A 301 -4.55 -12.11 4.90
CA MET A 301 -5.83 -12.81 4.89
C MET A 301 -6.01 -13.70 3.67
N ARG A 302 -5.68 -13.19 2.48
CA ARG A 302 -5.77 -13.97 1.24
C ARG A 302 -4.84 -15.17 1.27
N GLN A 303 -3.65 -15.03 1.86
CA GLN A 303 -2.75 -16.18 2.04
C GLN A 303 -3.31 -17.18 3.07
N LEU A 304 -3.90 -16.72 4.17
CA LEU A 304 -4.52 -17.59 5.17
C LEU A 304 -5.67 -18.41 4.57
N ASP A 305 -6.49 -17.82 3.69
CA ASP A 305 -7.57 -18.53 3.00
C ASP A 305 -7.05 -19.66 2.09
N LEU A 306 -5.90 -19.44 1.45
CA LEU A 306 -5.24 -20.46 0.63
C LEU A 306 -4.69 -21.62 1.48
N LEU A 307 -4.28 -21.35 2.73
CA LEU A 307 -3.87 -22.40 3.67
C LEU A 307 -5.08 -23.24 4.13
N ASP A 308 -6.23 -22.59 4.36
CA ASP A 308 -7.47 -23.26 4.81
C ASP A 308 -8.09 -24.18 3.74
N SER A 309 -7.87 -23.84 2.47
CA SER A 309 -8.33 -24.63 1.32
C SER A 309 -7.75 -26.06 1.27
N SER A 310 -6.76 -26.38 2.12
CA SER A 310 -6.07 -27.67 2.14
C SER A 310 -6.67 -28.71 3.10
N GLU A 311 -7.48 -28.33 4.10
CA GLU A 311 -8.12 -29.31 5.00
C GLU A 311 -9.50 -28.84 5.52
N VAL A 312 -10.44 -29.78 5.60
CA VAL A 312 -11.69 -29.72 6.40
C VAL A 312 -12.89 -29.00 5.78
N LEU A 313 -13.63 -29.73 4.93
CA LEU A 313 -15.05 -30.10 5.11
C LEU A 313 -15.49 -30.85 3.83
N SER A 314 -15.24 -32.15 3.75
CA SER A 314 -16.02 -33.00 2.84
C SER A 314 -17.42 -33.09 3.42
N PRO A 315 -18.46 -32.48 2.81
CA PRO A 315 -19.81 -32.75 3.26
C PRO A 315 -20.01 -34.24 3.03
N THR A 316 -20.41 -34.98 4.06
CA THR A 316 -20.93 -36.32 3.84
C THR A 316 -22.06 -36.17 2.82
N ARG A 317 -21.87 -36.67 1.59
CA ARG A 317 -22.93 -36.75 0.58
C ARG A 317 -24.00 -37.73 1.08
N ARG A 318 -24.80 -37.34 2.07
CA ARG A 318 -26.13 -37.91 2.24
C ARG A 318 -27.02 -37.14 1.30
N GLY A 319 -27.38 -37.81 0.21
CA GLY A 319 -28.17 -37.25 -0.87
C GLY A 319 -29.43 -36.57 -0.35
N ILE A 320 -29.48 -35.25 -0.50
CA ILE A 320 -30.73 -34.56 -0.77
C ILE A 320 -30.93 -34.78 -2.27
N GLY A 321 -32.01 -35.47 -2.64
CA GLY A 321 -32.27 -35.95 -3.99
C GLY A 321 -31.95 -34.90 -5.05
N ALA A 322 -31.20 -35.32 -6.07
CA ALA A 322 -30.91 -34.49 -7.22
C ALA A 322 -32.23 -34.06 -7.87
N LEU A 323 -32.62 -32.80 -7.67
CA LEU A 323 -33.57 -32.16 -8.56
C LEU A 323 -32.86 -32.03 -9.90
N PRO A 324 -33.42 -32.57 -11.00
CA PRO A 324 -32.81 -32.39 -12.31
C PRO A 324 -32.74 -30.90 -12.63
N PRO A 325 -31.65 -30.44 -13.26
CA PRO A 325 -31.50 -29.04 -13.64
C PRO A 325 -32.64 -28.61 -14.57
N PRO A 326 -33.16 -27.39 -14.45
CA PRO A 326 -34.17 -26.89 -15.37
C PRO A 326 -33.59 -26.83 -16.79
N ALA A 327 -34.32 -27.39 -17.75
CA ALA A 327 -33.93 -27.38 -19.16
C ALA A 327 -33.88 -25.95 -19.68
N LEU A 328 -32.67 -25.45 -19.93
CA LEU A 328 -32.41 -24.23 -20.69
C LEU A 328 -32.63 -24.53 -22.18
N THR A 329 -33.82 -24.24 -22.69
CA THR A 329 -34.04 -24.10 -24.13
C THR A 329 -33.41 -22.78 -24.59
N MET A 330 -32.32 -22.87 -25.34
CA MET A 330 -31.78 -21.76 -26.13
C MET A 330 -32.42 -21.78 -27.52
N PRO A 331 -32.78 -20.61 -28.09
CA PRO A 331 -33.33 -20.54 -29.45
C PRO A 331 -32.27 -20.87 -30.50
N SER A 332 -32.64 -21.75 -31.43
CA SER A 332 -31.86 -22.12 -32.62
C SER A 332 -31.79 -20.95 -33.60
N ASN A 333 -30.57 -20.49 -33.93
CA ASN A 333 -30.32 -19.73 -35.14
C ASN A 333 -29.83 -20.67 -36.25
N GLY A 334 -30.39 -20.44 -37.44
CA GLY A 334 -30.32 -21.33 -38.60
C GLY A 334 -28.97 -21.42 -39.31
N THR A 335 -28.93 -22.49 -40.09
CA THR A 335 -27.97 -22.97 -41.10
C THR A 335 -27.47 -21.99 -42.16
N SER A 336 -26.20 -22.15 -42.58
CA SER A 336 -25.77 -22.38 -43.99
C SER A 336 -24.25 -22.74 -44.03
N THR A 337 -23.85 -24.00 -44.27
CA THR A 337 -23.33 -24.60 -45.54
C THR A 337 -21.92 -24.19 -46.02
N GLY A 338 -21.08 -25.19 -46.32
CA GLY A 338 -19.89 -25.12 -47.19
C GLY A 338 -18.61 -25.60 -46.52
N GLU A 339 -18.30 -26.90 -46.54
CA GLU A 339 -17.40 -27.59 -47.50
C GLU A 339 -15.93 -27.72 -47.00
N THR A 340 -15.51 -28.98 -46.83
CA THR A 340 -14.12 -29.45 -46.71
C THR A 340 -13.45 -29.52 -48.09
N PRO A 341 -12.12 -29.46 -48.21
CA PRO A 341 -11.40 -30.74 -48.27
C PRO A 341 -10.05 -30.81 -47.53
N ASP A 342 -9.75 -32.06 -47.23
CA ASP A 342 -8.54 -32.74 -46.79
C ASP A 342 -7.27 -32.40 -47.60
N LEU A 343 -6.09 -32.46 -46.97
CA LEU A 343 -4.77 -32.82 -47.53
C LEU A 343 -3.66 -32.74 -46.43
N THR A 344 -3.11 -33.90 -46.05
CA THR A 344 -1.80 -34.07 -45.38
C THR A 344 -0.77 -34.64 -46.37
N PRO A 345 0.51 -34.85 -46.01
CA PRO A 345 1.54 -33.92 -45.49
C PRO A 345 2.79 -33.94 -46.40
N SER A 346 3.77 -33.05 -46.19
CA SER A 346 5.11 -33.20 -46.78
C SER A 346 6.20 -32.78 -45.81
N ASP A 347 7.14 -33.71 -45.61
CA ASP A 347 8.44 -33.56 -44.99
C ASP A 347 9.26 -32.42 -45.62
N ASP A 348 10.03 -31.68 -44.82
CA ASP A 348 11.43 -31.46 -45.20
C ASP A 348 12.33 -31.11 -44.00
N ALA A 349 13.53 -31.67 -44.07
CA ALA A 349 14.59 -31.62 -43.08
C ALA A 349 15.38 -30.30 -43.15
N GLY A 350 15.89 -29.84 -42.00
CA GLY A 350 16.76 -28.66 -41.94
C GLY A 350 17.52 -28.57 -40.62
N ALA A 351 18.61 -29.32 -40.51
CA ALA A 351 19.56 -29.24 -39.41
C ALA A 351 20.39 -27.93 -39.50
N ALA A 352 20.53 -27.21 -38.37
CA ALA A 352 21.57 -26.17 -38.23
C ALA A 352 21.98 -25.95 -36.75
N VAL A 353 23.07 -26.65 -36.38
CA VAL A 353 24.26 -26.18 -35.65
C VAL A 353 24.11 -25.15 -34.51
N ARG A 354 24.41 -25.61 -33.29
CA ARG A 354 24.69 -24.82 -32.07
C ARG A 354 25.99 -24.00 -32.19
N PRO A 355 26.03 -22.74 -31.72
CA PRO A 355 27.28 -22.03 -31.48
C PRO A 355 27.91 -22.41 -30.12
N PRO A 356 29.25 -22.29 -29.96
CA PRO A 356 29.97 -22.73 -28.76
C PRO A 356 29.88 -21.73 -27.59
N ALA A 357 30.07 -22.26 -26.39
CA ALA A 357 30.04 -21.55 -25.10
C ALA A 357 31.22 -20.57 -24.94
N PRO A 358 31.03 -19.43 -24.23
CA PRO A 358 32.11 -18.51 -23.92
C PRO A 358 33.01 -19.02 -22.78
N THR A 359 34.31 -18.88 -23.00
CA THR A 359 35.44 -19.20 -22.14
C THR A 359 35.48 -18.29 -20.90
N ALA A 360 35.69 -18.87 -19.72
CA ALA A 360 35.88 -18.16 -18.47
C ALA A 360 37.26 -17.47 -18.42
N THR A 361 37.26 -16.14 -18.24
CA THR A 361 38.47 -15.35 -17.94
C THR A 361 38.53 -15.07 -16.44
N ALA A 362 39.61 -15.50 -15.80
CA ALA A 362 39.89 -15.27 -14.39
C ALA A 362 40.22 -13.78 -14.14
N VAL A 363 39.61 -13.20 -13.11
CA VAL A 363 39.93 -11.86 -12.57
C VAL A 363 40.85 -12.03 -11.35
N PRO A 364 41.94 -11.25 -11.22
CA PRO A 364 42.88 -11.40 -10.11
C PRO A 364 42.32 -10.81 -8.79
N ALA A 365 42.68 -11.47 -7.69
CA ALA A 365 42.34 -11.09 -6.32
C ALA A 365 42.94 -9.73 -5.91
N VAL A 366 42.12 -8.89 -5.27
CA VAL A 366 42.55 -7.63 -4.62
C VAL A 366 42.78 -7.91 -3.13
N PRO A 367 43.88 -7.43 -2.52
CA PRO A 367 44.23 -7.74 -1.14
C PRO A 367 43.37 -6.96 -0.12
N THR A 368 42.90 -7.67 0.90
CA THR A 368 42.21 -7.15 2.08
C THR A 368 43.17 -6.43 3.04
N VAL A 369 42.85 -5.18 3.40
CA VAL A 369 43.51 -4.43 4.49
C VAL A 369 42.72 -4.66 5.79
N PRO A 370 43.37 -4.97 6.93
CA PRO A 370 42.67 -5.21 8.19
C PRO A 370 42.28 -3.88 8.87
N ALA A 371 41.02 -3.79 9.30
CA ALA A 371 40.51 -2.71 10.13
C ALA A 371 41.05 -2.84 11.57
N GLY A 372 41.94 -1.92 11.94
CA GLY A 372 42.42 -1.74 13.31
C GLY A 372 41.35 -1.12 14.19
N GLY A 373 41.16 -1.71 15.38
CA GLY A 373 40.27 -1.20 16.40
C GLY A 373 40.80 0.05 17.11
N ALA A 374 39.86 0.86 17.60
CA ALA A 374 40.11 1.81 18.67
C ALA A 374 38.84 1.98 19.52
N ARG A 375 38.95 1.56 20.79
CA ARG A 375 38.07 1.99 21.88
C ARG A 375 38.30 3.47 22.18
N PRO A 376 37.38 4.09 22.93
CA PRO A 376 37.85 4.67 24.19
C PRO A 376 36.95 4.34 25.39
N SER A 377 37.60 3.83 26.45
CA SER A 377 37.37 4.21 27.85
C SER A 377 37.49 5.73 28.01
N GLY A 378 36.86 6.46 28.92
CA GLY A 378 36.16 6.16 30.17
C GLY A 378 36.42 7.34 31.13
N SER A 379 35.48 7.57 32.06
CA SER A 379 35.61 8.38 33.31
C SER A 379 35.78 9.89 33.16
N ALA A 380 35.43 10.78 34.09
CA ALA A 380 34.58 10.83 35.30
C ALA A 380 34.79 12.25 35.90
N SER A 381 33.99 12.59 36.92
CA SER A 381 34.12 13.74 37.86
C SER A 381 33.67 15.11 37.31
N GLY A 382 33.07 16.02 38.07
CA GLY A 382 32.68 16.11 39.49
C GLY A 382 31.79 17.36 39.63
N ALA A 383 30.72 17.34 40.43
CA ALA A 383 30.64 17.94 41.78
C ALA A 383 30.81 19.48 41.83
N GLY A 384 29.85 20.18 42.48
CA GLY A 384 30.03 21.58 42.89
C GLY A 384 28.80 22.48 42.79
N SER A 385 27.70 22.27 43.53
CA SER A 385 27.27 22.99 44.77
C SER A 385 26.96 24.50 44.69
N ALA A 386 25.99 24.86 45.55
CA ALA A 386 25.69 26.18 46.16
C ALA A 386 24.69 27.06 45.39
N GLU A 387 23.45 27.20 45.88
CA GLU A 387 22.97 28.21 46.86
C GLU A 387 22.77 29.58 46.19
N ALA A 388 21.81 30.43 46.50
CA ALA A 388 20.63 30.48 47.35
C ALA A 388 19.81 31.66 46.78
N SER A 389 18.49 31.76 46.92
CA SER A 389 17.84 32.42 48.07
C SER A 389 16.68 33.28 47.53
N GLY A 390 15.64 33.43 48.35
CA GLY A 390 14.64 34.51 48.30
C GLY A 390 13.29 34.09 47.71
N SER A 391 12.30 33.67 48.52
CA SER A 391 11.40 34.52 49.34
C SER A 391 10.69 35.57 48.49
N ALA A 392 9.38 35.82 48.53
CA ALA A 392 8.21 35.27 49.19
C ALA A 392 7.03 36.08 48.64
N GLY A 393 5.79 35.66 48.92
CA GLY A 393 4.70 36.64 49.05
C GLY A 393 3.52 36.48 48.08
N SER A 394 2.64 35.55 48.42
CA SER A 394 1.20 35.78 48.61
C SER A 394 0.62 37.11 48.08
N LYS A 395 -0.38 37.02 47.20
CA LYS A 395 -1.68 37.67 47.45
C LYS A 395 -2.81 37.05 46.63
N ARG A 396 -3.89 36.75 47.37
CA ARG A 396 -5.22 36.28 46.96
C ARG A 396 -6.02 37.34 46.18
N ARG A 397 -7.11 36.82 45.58
CA ARG A 397 -8.35 37.46 45.07
C ARG A 397 -8.19 38.06 43.66
N ARG A 398 -9.09 37.82 42.71
CA ARG A 398 -10.52 37.48 42.78
C ARG A 398 -10.94 36.67 41.56
#